data_AF-A0A3N5SLE6-F1
#
_entry.id   AF-A0A3N5SLE6-F1
#
_cell.length_a   1.000
_cell.length_b   1.000
_cell.length_c   1.000
_cell.angle_alpha   90.00
_cell.angle_beta   90.00
_cell.angle_gamma   90.00
#
_symmetry.space_group_name_H-M   'P 1'
#
loop_
_entity.id
_entity.type
_entity.pdbx_description
1 polymer ?
#
loop_
_entity_poly.entity_id
_entity_poly.type
_entity_poly.pdbx_seq_one_letter_code
_entity_poly.pdbx_strand_id
1 'polypeptide(L)'
;MGCLMATTAPYGLEHYSAFQLRRVLERLREGLYDPLAVRLLTAHGEELDARLRQDLPDVEAGGGAHLCVCGPYGQGKSHTLAYLQEAALQQGYAVSAINLDPREAPLHQFRQVYRALLQGVTFPAKPAGAATYTSFIDAWSSWAKAHPLACEDRASALAALLPAEMPHVFKAILVALVQPTLEVAPQQRGLARYHDFRPREFSWTLRRALHGETIPVARLRAAL
;
A
#
# COMPACT_ATOMS: atom_id res chain seq x y z
N MET A 1 -34.60 -33.61 -18.66
CA MET A 1 -34.89 -32.18 -18.49
C MET A 1 -33.71 -31.54 -17.79
N GLY A 2 -32.71 -31.12 -18.58
CA GLY A 2 -31.52 -30.44 -18.07
C GLY A 2 -31.88 -28.99 -17.76
N CYS A 3 -31.72 -28.61 -16.49
CA CYS A 3 -31.84 -27.24 -16.04
C CYS A 3 -30.67 -26.45 -16.62
N LEU A 4 -30.94 -25.59 -17.61
CA LEU A 4 -30.01 -24.58 -18.08
C LEU A 4 -29.80 -23.59 -16.94
N MET A 5 -28.75 -23.84 -16.14
CA MET A 5 -28.16 -22.84 -15.27
C MET A 5 -27.76 -21.66 -16.16
N ALA A 6 -28.53 -20.58 -16.08
CA ALA A 6 -28.19 -19.33 -16.72
C ALA A 6 -26.82 -18.89 -16.20
N THR A 7 -25.81 -18.97 -17.05
CA THR A 7 -24.56 -18.24 -16.89
C THR A 7 -24.91 -16.77 -16.77
N THR A 8 -24.96 -16.26 -15.54
CA THR A 8 -25.05 -14.84 -15.24
C THR A 8 -23.86 -14.15 -15.88
N ALA A 9 -24.10 -13.32 -16.90
CA ALA A 9 -23.07 -12.47 -17.46
C ALA A 9 -22.46 -11.63 -16.30
N PRO A 10 -21.13 -11.57 -16.15
CA PRO A 10 -20.46 -10.91 -15.02
C PRO A 10 -20.66 -9.38 -14.95
N TYR A 11 -21.38 -8.80 -15.91
CA TYR A 11 -21.59 -7.35 -16.06
C TYR A 11 -23.06 -6.93 -15.88
N GLY A 12 -23.80 -7.60 -14.98
CA GLY A 12 -25.17 -7.23 -14.66
C GLY A 12 -25.22 -5.87 -13.95
N LEU A 13 -25.68 -4.82 -14.66
CA LEU A 13 -25.89 -3.46 -14.13
C LEU A 13 -26.87 -3.39 -12.94
N GLU A 14 -27.59 -4.49 -12.70
CA GLU A 14 -28.63 -4.68 -11.69
C GLU A 14 -28.14 -4.50 -10.24
N HIS A 15 -26.83 -4.63 -10.02
CA HIS A 15 -26.20 -4.48 -8.70
C HIS A 15 -25.83 -3.03 -8.35
N TYR A 16 -26.00 -2.09 -9.28
CA TYR A 16 -25.59 -0.70 -9.10
C TYR A 16 -26.79 0.23 -8.96
N SER A 17 -26.71 1.18 -8.02
CA SER A 17 -27.75 2.19 -7.84
C SER A 17 -27.80 3.15 -9.03
N ALA A 18 -28.98 3.72 -9.29
CA ALA A 18 -29.16 4.74 -10.33
C ALA A 18 -28.22 5.95 -10.13
N PHE A 19 -27.89 6.28 -8.89
CA PHE A 19 -26.91 7.33 -8.57
C PHE A 19 -25.50 6.99 -9.06
N GLN A 20 -25.03 5.75 -8.81
CA GLN A 20 -23.72 5.29 -9.26
C GLN A 20 -23.62 5.27 -10.78
N LEU A 21 -24.63 4.76 -11.47
CA LEU A 21 -24.67 4.72 -12.93
C LEU A 21 -24.72 6.13 -13.53
N ARG A 22 -25.52 7.03 -12.94
CA ARG A 22 -25.55 8.43 -13.37
C ARG A 22 -24.21 9.12 -13.16
N ARG A 23 -23.54 8.92 -12.02
CA ARG A 23 -22.19 9.46 -11.76
C ARG A 23 -21.21 9.03 -12.85
N VAL A 24 -21.24 7.76 -13.24
CA VAL A 24 -20.40 7.24 -14.34
C VAL A 24 -20.68 8.00 -15.63
N LEU A 25 -21.94 8.13 -16.03
CA LEU A 25 -22.31 8.83 -17.27
C LEU A 25 -21.89 10.30 -17.26
N GLU A 26 -22.14 11.01 -16.15
CA GLU A 26 -21.80 12.44 -16.02
C GLU A 26 -20.27 12.64 -16.08
N ARG A 27 -19.48 11.77 -15.42
CA ARG A 27 -18.01 11.85 -15.47
C ARG A 27 -17.47 11.54 -16.87
N LEU A 28 -18.01 10.53 -17.55
CA LEU A 28 -17.61 10.23 -18.93
C LEU A 28 -17.97 11.37 -19.88
N ARG A 29 -19.14 12.01 -19.70
CA ARG A 29 -19.55 13.19 -20.47
C ARG A 29 -18.57 14.34 -20.31
N GLU A 30 -17.99 14.50 -19.12
CA GLU A 30 -16.97 15.52 -18.81
C GLU A 30 -15.54 15.09 -19.19
N GLY A 31 -15.35 13.88 -19.73
CA GLY A 31 -14.02 13.32 -20.03
C GLY A 31 -13.21 12.97 -18.78
N LEU A 32 -13.87 12.83 -17.62
CA LEU A 32 -13.26 12.50 -16.35
C LEU A 32 -13.21 10.98 -16.12
N TYR A 33 -12.16 10.56 -15.43
CA TYR A 33 -11.96 9.17 -15.00
C TYR A 33 -12.94 8.76 -13.89
N ASP A 34 -13.53 7.56 -13.96
CA ASP A 34 -14.30 6.92 -12.88
C ASP A 34 -13.94 5.43 -12.79
N PRO A 35 -13.54 4.91 -11.60
CA PRO A 35 -13.20 3.49 -11.43
C PRO A 35 -14.34 2.52 -11.79
N LEU A 36 -15.59 2.90 -11.51
CA LEU A 36 -16.77 2.09 -11.83
C LEU A 36 -16.98 2.04 -13.34
N ALA A 37 -16.75 3.16 -14.04
CA ALA A 37 -16.82 3.21 -15.50
C ALA A 37 -15.80 2.29 -16.15
N VAL A 38 -14.57 2.27 -15.63
CA VAL A 38 -13.51 1.37 -16.12
C VAL A 38 -13.97 -0.08 -16.01
N ARG A 39 -14.51 -0.49 -14.87
CA ARG A 39 -14.99 -1.87 -14.68
C ARG A 39 -16.14 -2.23 -15.62
N LEU A 40 -17.12 -1.34 -15.77
CA LEU A 40 -18.31 -1.62 -16.57
C LEU A 40 -18.05 -1.61 -18.08
N LEU A 41 -17.09 -0.80 -18.53
CA LEU A 41 -16.90 -0.50 -19.95
C LEU A 41 -15.62 -1.12 -20.53
N THR A 42 -14.86 -1.89 -19.75
CA THR A 42 -13.68 -2.60 -20.25
C THR A 42 -14.10 -3.75 -21.14
N ALA A 43 -13.70 -3.70 -22.40
CA ALA A 43 -13.77 -4.86 -23.29
C ALA A 43 -12.75 -5.92 -22.84
N HIS A 44 -13.09 -7.20 -23.03
CA HIS A 44 -12.22 -8.34 -22.69
C HIS A 44 -11.80 -8.39 -21.20
N GLY A 45 -12.62 -7.88 -20.28
CA GLY A 45 -12.32 -7.88 -18.84
C GLY A 45 -12.03 -9.28 -18.30
N GLU A 46 -12.75 -10.32 -18.75
CA GLU A 46 -12.48 -11.70 -18.34
C GLU A 46 -11.07 -12.20 -18.70
N GLU A 47 -10.54 -11.81 -19.86
CA GLU A 47 -9.18 -12.19 -20.28
C GLU A 47 -8.13 -11.51 -19.37
N LEU A 48 -8.36 -10.24 -19.03
CA LEU A 48 -7.51 -9.49 -18.10
C LEU A 48 -7.58 -10.07 -16.67
N ASP A 49 -8.78 -10.45 -16.21
CA ASP A 49 -8.97 -11.09 -14.91
C ASP A 49 -8.36 -12.49 -14.85
N ALA A 50 -8.44 -13.26 -15.95
CA ALA A 50 -7.76 -14.54 -16.08
C ALA A 50 -6.25 -14.36 -16.00
N ARG A 51 -5.70 -13.33 -16.67
CA ARG A 51 -4.28 -13.01 -16.60
C ARG A 51 -3.83 -12.63 -15.19
N LEU A 52 -4.58 -11.77 -14.50
CA LEU A 52 -4.29 -11.43 -13.10
C LEU A 52 -4.30 -12.66 -12.19
N ARG A 53 -5.29 -13.56 -12.35
CA ARG A 53 -5.34 -14.80 -11.58
C ARG A 53 -4.16 -15.74 -11.83
N GLN A 54 -3.52 -15.66 -12.99
CA GLN A 54 -2.30 -16.41 -13.30
C GLN A 54 -1.06 -15.75 -12.70
N ASP A 55 -0.96 -14.43 -12.78
CA ASP A 55 0.24 -13.68 -12.40
C ASP A 55 0.34 -13.42 -10.88
N LEU A 56 -0.78 -13.22 -10.18
CA LEU A 56 -0.78 -12.86 -8.75
C LEU A 56 -0.23 -13.96 -7.81
N PRO A 57 -0.51 -15.26 -8.02
CA PRO A 57 0.11 -16.31 -7.20
C PRO A 57 1.64 -16.32 -7.23
N ASP A 58 2.25 -15.99 -8.38
CA ASP A 58 3.71 -15.90 -8.50
C ASP A 58 4.26 -14.73 -7.67
N VAL A 59 3.52 -13.63 -7.56
CA VAL A 59 3.85 -12.50 -6.69
C VAL A 59 3.78 -12.89 -5.21
N GLU A 60 2.77 -13.68 -4.82
CA GLU A 60 2.66 -14.19 -3.44
C GLU A 60 3.79 -15.15 -3.07
N ALA A 61 4.30 -15.91 -4.04
CA ALA A 61 5.45 -16.79 -3.86
C ALA A 61 6.80 -16.04 -3.80
N GLY A 62 6.80 -14.70 -3.87
CA GLY A 62 8.00 -13.87 -3.87
C GLY A 62 8.68 -13.74 -5.24
N GLY A 63 8.01 -14.19 -6.30
CA GLY A 63 8.40 -13.95 -7.69
C GLY A 63 7.93 -12.59 -8.20
N GLY A 64 7.84 -12.45 -9.51
CA GLY A 64 7.33 -11.23 -10.14
C GLY A 64 6.82 -11.50 -11.55
N ALA A 65 5.72 -10.84 -11.89
CA ALA A 65 5.16 -10.85 -13.23
C ALA A 65 5.39 -9.49 -13.91
N HIS A 66 5.52 -9.52 -15.24
CA HIS A 66 5.67 -8.30 -16.04
C HIS A 66 4.69 -8.31 -17.20
N LEU A 67 3.94 -7.22 -17.32
CA LEU A 67 3.01 -6.96 -18.40
C LEU A 67 3.34 -5.62 -19.05
N CYS A 68 3.54 -5.64 -20.37
CA CYS A 68 3.73 -4.42 -21.16
C CYS A 68 2.58 -4.28 -22.16
N VAL A 69 1.86 -3.17 -22.08
CA VAL A 69 0.74 -2.85 -22.97
C VAL A 69 1.19 -1.81 -24.00
N CYS A 70 1.41 -2.26 -25.24
CA CYS A 70 1.88 -1.42 -26.35
C CYS A 70 0.75 -1.12 -27.33
N GLY A 71 0.77 0.07 -27.94
CA GLY A 71 -0.21 0.44 -28.97
C GLY A 71 -0.28 1.94 -29.25
N PRO A 72 -0.91 2.34 -30.36
CA PRO A 72 -1.10 3.74 -30.75
C PRO A 72 -1.80 4.60 -29.66
N TYR A 73 -1.62 5.91 -29.74
CA TYR A 73 -2.35 6.85 -28.89
C TYR A 73 -3.86 6.68 -29.04
N GLY A 74 -4.61 6.76 -27.93
CA GLY A 74 -6.07 6.59 -27.92
C GLY A 74 -6.60 5.15 -27.87
N GLN A 75 -5.74 4.13 -27.98
CA GLN A 75 -6.17 2.71 -28.00
C GLN A 75 -6.44 2.10 -26.60
N GLY A 76 -6.76 2.92 -25.60
CA GLY A 76 -7.16 2.41 -24.29
C GLY A 76 -6.06 1.84 -23.39
N LYS A 77 -4.77 2.00 -23.70
CA LYS A 77 -3.67 1.48 -22.83
C LYS A 77 -3.79 1.89 -21.36
N SER A 78 -4.00 3.19 -21.12
CA SER A 78 -4.19 3.71 -19.75
C SER A 78 -5.46 3.17 -19.10
N HIS A 79 -6.50 2.92 -19.90
CA HIS A 79 -7.75 2.30 -19.43
C HIS A 79 -7.51 0.84 -19.01
N THR A 80 -6.77 0.07 -19.80
CA THR A 80 -6.38 -1.31 -19.45
C THR A 80 -5.59 -1.36 -18.14
N LEU A 81 -4.61 -0.46 -17.96
CA LEU A 81 -3.84 -0.40 -16.71
C LEU A 81 -4.71 0.01 -15.52
N ALA A 82 -5.63 0.96 -15.71
CA ALA A 82 -6.59 1.36 -14.68
C ALA A 82 -7.54 0.23 -14.29
N TYR A 83 -7.96 -0.59 -15.26
CA TYR A 83 -8.78 -1.78 -15.00
C TYR A 83 -8.02 -2.79 -14.12
N LEU A 84 -6.77 -3.09 -14.49
CA LEU A 84 -5.92 -4.01 -13.72
C LEU A 84 -5.66 -3.51 -12.30
N GLN A 85 -5.44 -2.20 -12.14
CA GLN A 85 -5.31 -1.56 -10.83
C GLN A 85 -6.55 -1.80 -9.96
N GLU A 86 -7.74 -1.52 -10.48
CA GLU A 86 -8.99 -1.69 -9.74
C GLU A 86 -9.28 -3.16 -9.44
N ALA A 87 -9.03 -4.06 -10.40
CA ALA A 87 -9.21 -5.49 -10.22
C ALA A 87 -8.28 -6.05 -9.12
N ALA A 88 -7.02 -5.62 -9.09
CA ALA A 88 -6.07 -6.03 -8.04
C ALA A 88 -6.47 -5.49 -6.66
N LEU A 89 -6.95 -4.23 -6.57
CA LEU A 89 -7.47 -3.66 -5.32
C LEU A 89 -8.66 -4.46 -4.78
N GLN A 90 -9.56 -4.94 -5.64
CA GLN A 90 -10.70 -5.76 -5.23
C GLN A 90 -10.33 -7.15 -4.75
N GLN A 91 -9.21 -7.68 -5.24
CA GLN A 91 -8.64 -8.94 -4.76
C GLN A 91 -7.84 -8.77 -3.45
N GLY A 92 -7.74 -7.55 -2.91
CA GLY A 92 -7.08 -7.28 -1.64
C GLY A 92 -5.60 -6.93 -1.74
N TYR A 93 -5.09 -6.69 -2.94
CA TYR A 93 -3.71 -6.26 -3.14
C TYR A 93 -3.58 -4.74 -2.99
N ALA A 94 -2.43 -4.29 -2.45
CA ALA A 94 -2.05 -2.88 -2.54
C ALA A 94 -1.44 -2.62 -3.93
N VAL A 95 -1.83 -1.50 -4.55
CA VAL A 95 -1.39 -1.15 -5.91
C VAL A 95 -0.76 0.22 -5.91
N SER A 96 0.39 0.38 -6.59
CA SER A 96 0.99 1.68 -6.86
C SER A 96 0.87 2.02 -8.34
N ALA A 97 0.30 3.18 -8.64
CA ALA A 97 0.18 3.69 -10.00
C ALA A 97 0.93 5.02 -10.10
N ILE A 98 1.95 5.07 -10.97
CA ILE A 98 2.73 6.27 -11.23
C ILE A 98 2.85 6.53 -12.72
N ASN A 99 2.93 7.80 -13.10
CA ASN A 99 3.32 8.20 -14.43
C ASN A 99 4.83 8.44 -14.46
N LEU A 100 5.53 7.77 -15.36
CA LEU A 100 6.96 7.95 -15.57
C LEU A 100 7.19 9.12 -16.54
N ASP A 101 6.90 10.32 -16.08
CA ASP A 101 7.20 11.55 -16.83
C ASP A 101 8.66 11.98 -16.61
N PRO A 102 9.41 12.34 -17.66
CA PRO A 102 10.78 12.83 -17.53
C PRO A 102 10.96 14.04 -16.61
N ARG A 103 9.91 14.82 -16.34
CA ARG A 103 9.92 16.01 -15.48
C ARG A 103 9.58 15.71 -14.03
N GLU A 104 8.77 14.68 -13.77
CA GLU A 104 8.25 14.36 -12.43
C GLU A 104 8.94 13.13 -11.80
N ALA A 105 9.09 12.06 -12.58
CA ALA A 105 9.66 10.79 -12.13
C ALA A 105 10.60 10.21 -13.21
N PRO A 106 11.73 10.87 -13.50
CA PRO A 106 12.64 10.40 -14.52
C PRO A 106 13.30 9.08 -14.13
N LEU A 107 13.34 8.13 -15.08
CA LEU A 107 13.89 6.78 -14.87
C LEU A 107 15.36 6.76 -14.43
N HIS A 108 16.16 7.78 -14.78
CA HIS A 108 17.55 7.87 -14.34
C HIS A 108 17.71 8.28 -12.86
N GLN A 109 16.64 8.78 -12.22
CA GLN A 109 16.65 9.18 -10.81
C GLN A 109 15.78 8.23 -9.98
N PHE A 110 16.28 7.02 -9.75
CA PHE A 110 15.57 5.98 -9.01
C PHE A 110 15.00 6.46 -7.67
N ARG A 111 15.70 7.34 -6.94
CA ARG A 111 15.20 7.92 -5.69
C ARG A 111 13.86 8.64 -5.86
N GLN A 112 13.66 9.36 -6.97
CA GLN A 112 12.41 10.05 -7.27
C GLN A 112 11.32 9.05 -7.66
N VAL A 113 11.66 8.06 -8.50
CA VAL A 113 10.74 6.99 -8.90
C VAL A 113 10.23 6.21 -7.69
N TYR A 114 11.12 5.76 -6.79
CA TYR A 114 10.72 5.06 -5.56
C TYR A 114 9.86 5.94 -4.65
N ARG A 115 10.16 7.24 -4.55
CA ARG A 115 9.32 8.17 -3.78
C ARG A 115 7.94 8.29 -4.40
N ALA A 116 7.84 8.43 -5.71
CA ALA A 116 6.58 8.47 -6.44
C ALA A 116 5.80 7.16 -6.25
N LEU A 117 6.47 6.01 -6.35
CA LEU A 117 5.85 4.70 -6.12
C LEU A 117 5.21 4.63 -4.74
N LEU A 118 5.95 4.98 -3.69
CA LEU A 118 5.43 4.97 -2.32
C LEU A 118 4.27 5.97 -2.12
N GLN A 119 4.31 7.12 -2.79
CA GLN A 119 3.24 8.12 -2.73
C GLN A 119 1.99 7.70 -3.52
N GLY A 120 2.15 6.91 -4.58
CA GLY A 120 1.08 6.39 -5.42
C GLY A 120 0.44 5.10 -4.91
N VAL A 121 0.90 4.54 -3.78
CA VAL A 121 0.31 3.33 -3.19
C VAL A 121 -1.11 3.61 -2.73
N THR A 122 -2.04 2.84 -3.27
CA THR A 122 -3.44 2.75 -2.85
C THR A 122 -3.66 1.40 -2.18
N PHE A 123 -4.29 1.41 -1.02
CA PHE A 123 -4.66 0.20 -0.29
C PHE A 123 -6.08 -0.24 -0.62
N PRO A 124 -6.36 -1.55 -0.59
CA PRO A 124 -7.70 -2.06 -0.78
C PRO A 124 -8.64 -1.51 0.30
N ALA A 125 -9.83 -1.09 -0.12
CA ALA A 125 -10.87 -0.66 0.83
C ALA A 125 -11.37 -1.88 1.61
N LYS A 126 -11.54 -1.73 2.93
CA LYS A 126 -12.23 -2.74 3.74
C LYS A 126 -13.74 -2.69 3.49
N PRO A 127 -14.47 -3.81 3.69
CA PRO A 127 -15.92 -3.81 3.60
C PRO A 127 -16.56 -2.75 4.51
N ALA A 128 -17.74 -2.27 4.10
CA ALA A 128 -18.41 -1.08 4.64
C ALA A 128 -18.42 -1.05 6.18
N GLY A 129 -17.85 0.02 6.76
CA GLY A 129 -17.79 0.27 8.19
C GLY A 129 -16.39 0.22 8.81
N ALA A 130 -15.38 -0.28 8.08
CA ALA A 130 -13.98 -0.26 8.53
C ALA A 130 -13.20 0.91 7.90
N ALA A 131 -12.23 1.45 8.65
CA ALA A 131 -11.39 2.53 8.18
C ALA A 131 -10.63 2.14 6.90
N THR A 132 -10.76 2.97 5.85
CA THR A 132 -9.90 2.90 4.67
C THR A 132 -8.48 3.26 5.09
N TYR A 133 -7.50 2.49 4.65
CA TYR A 133 -6.10 2.81 4.90
C TYR A 133 -5.68 3.99 4.01
N THR A 134 -5.45 5.15 4.62
CA THR A 134 -4.99 6.36 3.93
C THR A 134 -3.49 6.32 3.64
N SER A 135 -2.74 5.52 4.41
CA SER A 135 -1.29 5.38 4.24
C SER A 135 -0.79 4.00 4.68
N PHE A 136 0.42 3.65 4.24
CA PHE A 136 1.13 2.45 4.70
C PHE A 136 1.30 2.44 6.21
N ILE A 137 1.58 3.60 6.82
CA ILE A 137 1.80 3.72 8.27
C ILE A 137 0.51 3.40 9.02
N ASP A 138 -0.64 3.85 8.52
CA ASP A 138 -1.95 3.55 9.13
C ASP A 138 -2.28 2.07 9.00
N ALA A 139 -2.03 1.48 7.82
CA ALA A 139 -2.22 0.06 7.57
C ALA A 139 -1.35 -0.80 8.50
N TRP A 140 -0.06 -0.50 8.55
CA TRP A 140 0.91 -1.15 9.43
C TRP A 140 0.52 -1.03 10.90
N SER A 141 0.22 0.19 11.37
CA SER A 141 -0.12 0.44 12.77
C SER A 141 -1.42 -0.26 13.17
N SER A 142 -2.43 -0.26 12.30
CA SER A 142 -3.69 -0.97 12.53
C SER A 142 -3.48 -2.48 12.58
N TRP A 143 -2.74 -3.04 11.62
CA TRP A 143 -2.43 -4.47 11.58
C TRP A 143 -1.65 -4.92 12.81
N ALA A 144 -0.58 -4.21 13.14
CA ALA A 144 0.28 -4.56 14.27
C ALA A 144 -0.47 -4.46 15.62
N LYS A 145 -1.37 -3.50 15.79
CA LYS A 145 -2.23 -3.39 16.99
C LYS A 145 -3.24 -4.52 17.11
N ALA A 146 -3.84 -4.92 16.00
CA ALA A 146 -4.83 -6.00 15.96
C ALA A 146 -4.22 -7.40 16.09
N HIS A 147 -2.93 -7.54 15.76
CA HIS A 147 -2.25 -8.84 15.81
C HIS A 147 -1.97 -9.26 17.27
N PRO A 148 -2.49 -10.41 17.73
CA PRO A 148 -2.14 -10.95 19.03
C PRO A 148 -0.70 -11.47 19.00
N LEU A 149 0.10 -11.06 19.99
CA LEU A 149 1.50 -11.47 20.13
C LEU A 149 1.64 -12.25 21.44
N ALA A 150 2.23 -13.44 21.36
CA ALA A 150 2.31 -14.37 22.48
C ALA A 150 3.48 -14.08 23.45
N CYS A 151 4.33 -13.07 23.16
CA CYS A 151 5.54 -12.79 23.92
C CYS A 151 5.37 -11.63 24.91
N GLU A 152 6.06 -11.68 26.05
CA GLU A 152 6.15 -10.57 27.01
C GLU A 152 6.75 -9.30 26.39
N ASP A 153 7.72 -9.46 25.47
CA ASP A 153 8.29 -8.35 24.70
C ASP A 153 7.61 -8.21 23.33
N ARG A 154 6.66 -7.27 23.27
CA ARG A 154 5.95 -6.90 22.05
C ARG A 154 6.90 -6.45 20.93
N ALA A 155 8.01 -5.78 21.25
CA ALA A 155 8.94 -5.24 20.25
C ALA A 155 9.69 -6.36 19.53
N SER A 156 10.25 -7.30 20.29
CA SER A 156 10.93 -8.48 19.75
C SER A 156 9.97 -9.35 18.92
N ALA A 157 8.74 -9.55 19.40
CA ALA A 157 7.74 -10.33 18.68
C ALA A 157 7.36 -9.71 17.33
N LEU A 158 7.15 -8.38 17.27
CA LEU A 158 6.89 -7.68 16.01
C LEU A 158 8.11 -7.73 15.07
N ALA A 159 9.33 -7.58 15.61
CA ALA A 159 10.55 -7.64 14.80
C ALA A 159 10.75 -9.00 14.13
N ALA A 160 10.32 -10.08 14.78
CA ALA A 160 10.38 -11.44 14.25
C ALA A 160 9.40 -11.69 13.10
N LEU A 161 8.29 -10.94 13.02
CA LEU A 161 7.32 -11.03 11.93
C LEU A 161 7.76 -10.30 10.65
N LEU A 162 8.76 -9.42 10.75
CA LEU A 162 9.27 -8.66 9.61
C LEU A 162 10.24 -9.50 8.76
N PRO A 163 10.22 -9.35 7.41
CA PRO A 163 11.05 -10.13 6.48
C PRO A 163 12.52 -10.18 6.88
N ALA A 164 13.17 -11.34 6.76
CA ALA A 164 14.56 -11.52 7.17
C ALA A 164 15.53 -10.60 6.40
N GLU A 165 15.24 -10.34 5.12
CA GLU A 165 16.04 -9.49 4.23
C GLU A 165 15.95 -8.00 4.57
N MET A 166 14.94 -7.57 5.35
CA MET A 166 14.76 -6.17 5.69
C MET A 166 15.91 -5.67 6.60
N PRO A 167 16.56 -4.54 6.28
CA PRO A 167 17.65 -4.04 7.11
C PRO A 167 17.19 -3.74 8.54
N HIS A 168 18.04 -4.05 9.52
CA HIS A 168 17.72 -3.92 10.94
C HIS A 168 17.19 -2.53 11.35
N VAL A 169 17.72 -1.46 10.75
CA VAL A 169 17.26 -0.09 11.02
C VAL A 169 15.79 0.10 10.62
N PHE A 170 15.38 -0.44 9.46
CA PHE A 170 13.97 -0.36 9.03
C PHE A 170 13.06 -1.19 9.94
N LYS A 171 13.49 -2.39 10.35
CA LYS A 171 12.75 -3.20 11.33
C LYS A 171 12.53 -2.43 12.62
N ALA A 172 13.60 -1.85 13.17
CA ALA A 172 13.57 -1.07 14.39
C ALA A 172 12.60 0.12 14.28
N ILE A 173 12.63 0.86 13.16
CA ILE A 173 11.69 1.97 12.91
C ILE A 173 10.25 1.48 12.85
N LEU A 174 9.96 0.42 12.09
CA LEU A 174 8.59 -0.10 11.96
C LEU A 174 8.04 -0.59 13.30
N VAL A 175 8.86 -1.26 14.11
CA VAL A 175 8.48 -1.68 15.46
C VAL A 175 8.22 -0.46 16.35
N ALA A 176 9.16 0.50 16.38
CA ALA A 176 9.05 1.70 17.20
C ALA A 176 7.81 2.54 16.87
N LEU A 177 7.38 2.61 15.60
CA LEU A 177 6.18 3.34 15.17
C LEU A 177 4.87 2.86 15.84
N VAL A 178 4.83 1.60 16.27
CA VAL A 178 3.63 0.99 16.88
C VAL A 178 3.69 1.05 18.41
N GLN A 179 4.88 1.24 18.98
CA GLN A 179 5.06 1.30 20.43
C GLN A 179 4.47 2.58 21.03
N PRO A 180 4.00 2.53 22.28
CA PRO A 180 3.58 3.73 22.97
C PRO A 180 4.75 4.71 23.14
N THR A 181 4.50 5.99 22.90
CA THR A 181 5.50 7.04 23.12
C THR A 181 5.93 7.05 24.58
N LEU A 182 7.23 6.89 24.83
CA LEU A 182 7.78 6.96 26.18
C LEU A 182 7.73 8.40 26.71
N GLU A 183 6.85 8.66 27.68
CA GLU A 183 6.81 9.93 28.40
C GLU A 183 7.70 9.88 29.65
N VAL A 184 8.83 10.58 29.61
CA VAL A 184 9.75 10.68 30.76
C VAL A 184 9.56 12.01 31.46
N ALA A 185 9.05 11.97 32.70
CA ALA A 185 8.90 13.13 33.56
C ALA A 185 10.27 13.82 33.80
N PRO A 186 10.33 15.17 33.89
CA PRO A 186 11.60 15.90 34.02
C PRO A 186 12.47 15.43 35.20
N GLN A 187 11.83 15.04 36.31
CA GLN A 187 12.49 14.58 37.54
C GLN A 187 13.15 13.21 37.38
N GLN A 188 12.64 12.36 36.48
CA GLN A 188 13.15 11.01 36.26
C GLN A 188 14.33 10.97 35.29
N ARG A 189 14.61 12.06 34.56
CA ARG A 189 15.67 12.14 33.53
C ARG A 189 17.09 11.96 34.09
N GLY A 190 17.29 12.17 35.39
CA GLY A 190 18.58 11.96 36.06
C GLY A 190 18.90 10.50 36.39
N LEU A 191 17.96 9.57 36.21
CA LEU A 191 18.19 8.14 36.46
C LEU A 191 19.15 7.56 35.41
N ALA A 192 20.04 6.65 35.82
CA ALA A 192 21.02 6.00 34.94
C ALA A 192 20.39 5.37 33.69
N ARG A 193 19.16 4.86 33.81
CA ARG A 193 18.40 4.25 32.70
C ARG A 193 18.00 5.24 31.58
N TYR A 194 18.02 6.55 31.83
CA TYR A 194 17.65 7.59 30.87
C TYR A 194 18.81 8.54 30.55
N HIS A 195 20.05 8.18 30.88
CA HIS A 195 21.23 9.00 30.59
C HIS A 195 21.33 9.40 29.10
N ASP A 196 20.94 8.48 28.20
CA ASP A 196 21.00 8.69 26.75
C ASP A 196 19.69 9.23 26.16
N PHE A 197 18.71 9.58 26.99
CA PHE A 197 17.42 10.12 26.56
C PHE A 197 17.57 11.59 26.08
N ARG A 198 17.59 11.79 24.76
CA ARG A 198 17.77 13.10 24.10
C ARG A 198 16.57 13.45 23.20
N PRO A 199 15.42 13.91 23.75
CA PRO A 199 14.22 14.19 22.96
C PRO A 199 14.41 15.17 21.80
N ARG A 200 15.26 16.18 22.01
CA ARG A 200 15.56 17.21 21.01
C ARG A 200 16.28 16.64 19.78
N GLU A 201 16.98 15.52 19.91
CA GLU A 201 17.72 14.89 18.82
C GLU A 201 16.87 13.89 18.04
N PHE A 202 15.72 13.44 18.57
CA PHE A 202 14.94 12.35 17.97
C PHE A 202 14.48 12.65 16.54
N SER A 203 13.93 13.84 16.27
CA SER A 203 13.51 14.22 14.92
C SER A 203 14.67 14.24 13.92
N TRP A 204 15.86 14.66 14.36
CA TRP A 204 17.06 14.66 13.54
C TRP A 204 17.57 13.24 13.29
N THR A 205 17.62 12.41 14.33
CA THR A 205 18.03 11.01 14.27
C THR A 205 17.11 10.21 13.35
N LEU A 206 15.79 10.34 13.51
CA LEU A 206 14.80 9.65 12.68
C LEU A 206 14.92 10.07 11.20
N ARG A 207 15.11 11.37 10.93
CA ARG A 207 15.31 11.86 9.56
C ARG A 207 16.53 11.21 8.91
N ARG A 208 17.66 11.12 9.62
CA ARG A 208 18.86 10.43 9.13
C ARG A 208 18.62 8.94 8.90
N ALA A 209 17.89 8.29 9.81
CA ALA A 209 17.54 6.86 9.72
C ALA A 209 16.78 6.58 8.42
N LEU A 210 15.76 7.41 8.15
CA LEU A 210 14.91 7.30 6.97
C LEU A 210 15.65 7.66 5.66
N HIS A 211 16.74 8.41 5.74
CA HIS A 211 17.64 8.64 4.61
C HIS A 211 18.67 7.51 4.40
N GLY A 212 18.66 6.48 5.25
CA GLY A 212 19.61 5.37 5.18
C GLY A 212 21.00 5.74 5.71
N GLU A 213 21.13 6.87 6.41
CA GLU A 213 22.39 7.26 7.03
C GLU A 213 22.65 6.41 8.28
N THR A 214 23.92 6.08 8.54
CA THR A 214 24.33 5.31 9.73
C THR A 214 24.10 6.12 11.00
N ILE A 215 23.32 5.58 11.93
CA ILE A 215 23.07 6.18 13.24
C ILE A 215 23.88 5.47 14.30
N PRO A 216 24.55 6.20 15.22
CA PRO A 216 25.18 5.58 16.38
C PRO A 216 24.14 4.86 17.24
N VAL A 217 24.25 3.53 17.38
CA VAL A 217 23.31 2.68 18.13
C VAL A 217 23.13 3.14 19.58
N ALA A 218 24.18 3.70 20.20
CA ALA A 218 24.12 4.28 21.54
C ALA A 218 23.03 5.37 21.67
N ARG A 219 22.74 6.13 20.61
CA ARG A 219 21.71 7.17 20.60
C ARG A 219 20.29 6.64 20.36
N LEU A 220 20.15 5.37 19.99
CA LEU A 220 18.86 4.71 19.73
C LEU A 220 18.38 3.86 20.91
N ARG A 221 19.28 3.44 21.82
CA ARG A 221 18.94 2.58 22.97
C ARG A 221 17.85 3.13 23.89
N ALA A 222 17.68 4.46 23.97
CA ALA A 222 16.65 5.08 24.79
C ALA A 222 15.29 5.20 24.08
N ALA A 223 15.23 4.87 22.79
CA ALA A 223 14.04 5.01 21.92
C ALA A 223 13.55 3.66 21.35
N LEU A 224 14.27 2.57 21.62
CA LEU A 224 13.89 1.18 21.33
C LEU A 224 13.46 0.50 22.63
#